data_AF-A0A1M4V1E8-F1
#
_entry.id   AF-A0A1M4V1E8-F1
#
_cell.length_a   1.000
_cell.length_b   1.000
_cell.length_c   1.000
_cell.angle_alpha   90.00
_cell.angle_beta   90.00
_cell.angle_gamma   90.00
#
_symmetry.space_group_name_H-M   'P 1'
#
loop_
_entity.id
_entity.type
_entity.pdbx_description
1 polymer ?
#
loop_
_entity_poly.entity_id
_entity_poly.type
_entity_poly.pdbx_seq_one_letter_code
_entity_poly.pdbx_strand_id
1 'polypeptide(L)'
;MKYKKYFKNFMTYNIFLTIIIIIFYKLNYNDKIIKYILFNTSIVKFQDLLTVIITILSIFVGAVITVATVLISMCDKRILKLIKKYNKVKYLISSIKIAISTGILTIIFLAIIYSNCDFKIIYIRLCLLYISGFLIYIFIKRSMLLINLVIKLLNNSFYNDDTLEQEVKLKDKQ
;
A
#
# COMPACT_ATOMS: atom_id res chain seq x y z
N MET A 1 -9.78 18.89 -9.05
CA MET A 1 -9.69 17.49 -9.59
C MET A 1 -9.03 16.45 -8.66
N LYS A 2 -8.09 16.82 -7.76
CA LYS A 2 -7.45 15.88 -6.80
C LYS A 2 -8.42 15.26 -5.77
N TYR A 3 -9.35 16.06 -5.23
CA TYR A 3 -10.35 15.60 -4.24
C TYR A 3 -11.28 14.51 -4.76
N LYS A 4 -11.66 14.55 -6.05
CA LYS A 4 -12.53 13.54 -6.67
C LYS A 4 -11.93 12.12 -6.64
N LYS A 5 -10.60 12.00 -6.73
CA LYS A 5 -9.90 10.69 -6.63
C LYS A 5 -9.88 10.15 -5.20
N TYR A 6 -9.63 11.01 -4.21
CA TYR A 6 -9.69 10.61 -2.80
C TYR A 6 -11.10 10.20 -2.39
N PHE A 7 -12.10 10.99 -2.80
CA PHE A 7 -13.50 10.68 -2.55
C PHE A 7 -13.93 9.36 -3.20
N LYS A 8 -13.49 9.09 -4.45
CA LYS A 8 -13.75 7.81 -5.12
C LYS A 8 -13.14 6.64 -4.35
N ASN A 9 -11.91 6.76 -3.86
CA ASN A 9 -11.26 5.71 -3.06
C ASN A 9 -11.97 5.49 -1.72
N PHE A 10 -12.40 6.56 -1.06
CA PHE A 10 -13.21 6.50 0.16
C PHE A 10 -14.54 5.78 -0.10
N MET A 11 -15.26 6.14 -1.15
CA MET A 11 -16.51 5.47 -1.52
C MET A 11 -16.31 3.99 -1.86
N THR A 12 -15.25 3.64 -2.59
CA THR A 12 -14.99 2.22 -2.90
C THR A 12 -14.70 1.40 -1.64
N TYR A 13 -13.96 1.97 -0.68
CA TYR A 13 -13.69 1.30 0.58
C TYR A 13 -14.97 1.07 1.40
N ASN A 14 -15.82 2.09 1.49
CA ASN A 14 -17.09 1.97 2.20
C ASN A 14 -18.02 0.94 1.57
N ILE A 15 -18.17 0.95 0.24
CA ILE A 15 -18.99 -0.04 -0.49
C ILE A 15 -18.48 -1.47 -0.21
N PHE A 16 -17.16 -1.68 -0.28
CA PHE A 16 -16.55 -2.98 0.02
C PHE A 16 -16.84 -3.43 1.46
N LEU A 17 -16.76 -2.51 2.41
CA LEU A 17 -17.02 -2.79 3.82
C LEU A 17 -18.50 -3.12 4.07
N THR A 18 -19.43 -2.41 3.43
CA THR A 18 -20.87 -2.70 3.48
C THR A 18 -21.18 -4.10 2.95
N ILE A 19 -20.56 -4.50 1.83
CA ILE A 19 -20.74 -5.85 1.27
C ILE A 19 -20.29 -6.93 2.27
N ILE A 20 -19.13 -6.72 2.91
CA ILE A 20 -18.62 -7.65 3.93
C ILE A 20 -19.59 -7.76 5.11
N ILE A 21 -20.13 -6.64 5.60
CA ILE A 21 -21.11 -6.63 6.69
C ILE A 21 -22.36 -7.41 6.31
N ILE A 22 -22.89 -7.22 5.10
CA ILE A 22 -24.07 -7.94 4.61
C ILE A 22 -23.81 -9.46 4.56
N ILE A 23 -22.64 -9.87 4.10
CA ILE A 23 -22.25 -11.30 4.05
C ILE A 23 -22.21 -11.89 5.47
N PHE A 24 -21.58 -11.20 6.42
CA PHE A 24 -21.49 -11.69 7.81
C PHE A 24 -22.85 -11.73 8.50
N TYR A 25 -23.72 -10.77 8.20
CA TYR A 25 -25.10 -10.74 8.70
C TYR A 25 -25.88 -11.94 8.18
N LYS A 26 -25.79 -12.25 6.88
CA LYS A 26 -26.47 -13.40 6.25
C LYS A 26 -26.00 -14.75 6.82
N LEU A 27 -24.75 -14.82 7.27
CA LEU A 27 -24.16 -16.04 7.85
C LEU A 27 -24.35 -16.16 9.38
N ASN A 28 -25.05 -15.23 10.03
CA ASN A 28 -25.29 -15.19 11.48
C ASN A 28 -24.02 -15.26 12.35
N TYR A 29 -22.88 -14.71 11.86
CA TYR A 29 -21.63 -14.67 12.62
C TYR A 29 -21.48 -13.44 13.54
N ASN A 30 -22.49 -12.55 13.61
CA ASN A 30 -22.42 -11.26 14.31
C ASN A 30 -21.94 -11.39 15.77
N ASP A 31 -22.53 -12.29 16.56
CA ASP A 31 -22.19 -12.45 17.98
C ASP A 31 -20.77 -12.97 18.19
N LYS A 32 -20.28 -13.82 17.27
CA LYS A 32 -18.92 -14.36 17.31
C LYS A 32 -17.91 -13.28 16.94
N ILE A 33 -18.22 -12.41 15.98
CA ILE A 33 -17.37 -11.28 15.57
C ILE A 33 -17.24 -10.26 16.71
N ILE A 34 -18.34 -9.91 17.36
CA ILE A 34 -18.34 -8.98 18.50
C ILE A 34 -17.51 -9.54 19.66
N LYS A 35 -17.69 -10.82 20.01
CA LYS A 35 -16.86 -11.50 21.03
C LYS A 35 -15.38 -11.54 20.65
N TYR A 36 -15.06 -11.70 19.36
CA TYR A 36 -13.68 -11.71 18.86
C TYR A 36 -13.01 -10.34 18.98
N ILE A 37 -13.70 -9.26 18.61
CA ILE A 37 -13.22 -7.87 18.76
C ILE A 37 -13.05 -7.48 20.24
N LEU A 38 -13.85 -8.07 21.12
CA LEU A 38 -13.77 -7.92 22.57
C LEU A 38 -12.61 -8.70 23.22
N PHE A 39 -11.80 -9.45 22.47
CA PHE A 39 -10.77 -10.36 22.98
C PHE A 39 -11.29 -11.47 23.91
N ASN A 40 -12.61 -11.73 23.91
CA ASN A 40 -13.24 -12.72 24.79
C ASN A 40 -13.24 -14.15 24.20
N THR A 41 -12.33 -14.46 23.28
CA THR A 41 -12.24 -15.78 22.65
C THR A 41 -11.15 -16.64 23.26
N SER A 42 -11.51 -17.90 23.55
CA SER A 42 -10.67 -18.87 24.27
C SER A 42 -9.68 -19.63 23.40
N ILE A 43 -9.92 -19.72 22.08
CA ILE A 43 -9.16 -20.62 21.18
C ILE A 43 -8.08 -19.89 20.38
N VAL A 44 -8.42 -18.77 19.73
CA VAL A 44 -7.45 -17.88 19.07
C VAL A 44 -7.73 -16.48 19.59
N LYS A 45 -6.74 -15.87 20.24
CA LYS A 45 -6.89 -14.50 20.71
C LYS A 45 -6.77 -13.57 19.51
N PHE A 46 -7.68 -12.60 19.39
CA PHE A 46 -7.60 -11.56 18.37
C PHE A 46 -6.25 -10.81 18.44
N GLN A 47 -5.62 -10.79 19.61
CA GLN A 47 -4.29 -10.23 19.84
C GLN A 47 -3.20 -10.97 19.05
N ASP A 48 -3.25 -12.30 18.99
CA ASP A 48 -2.26 -13.11 18.25
C ASP A 48 -2.39 -12.88 16.74
N LEU A 49 -3.63 -12.81 16.24
CA LEU A 49 -3.90 -12.48 14.84
C LEU A 49 -3.39 -11.08 14.49
N LEU A 50 -3.60 -10.11 15.38
CA LEU A 50 -3.15 -8.73 15.20
C LEU A 50 -1.63 -8.65 15.11
N THR A 51 -0.90 -9.38 15.96
CA THR A 51 0.57 -9.46 15.90
C THR A 51 1.04 -10.02 14.55
N VAL A 52 0.43 -11.12 14.08
CA VAL A 52 0.77 -11.70 12.77
C VAL A 52 0.53 -10.70 11.64
N ILE A 53 -0.60 -9.97 11.67
CA ILE A 53 -0.90 -8.92 10.68
C ILE A 53 0.15 -7.79 10.73
N ILE A 54 0.54 -7.34 11.92
CA ILE A 54 1.58 -6.30 12.10
C ILE A 54 2.91 -6.77 11.50
N THR A 55 3.31 -8.01 11.75
CA THR A 55 4.57 -8.57 11.23
C THR A 55 4.56 -8.65 9.72
N ILE A 56 3.50 -9.21 9.12
CA ILE A 56 3.36 -9.31 7.66
C ILE A 56 3.38 -7.91 7.03
N LEU A 57 2.63 -6.95 7.60
CA LEU A 57 2.59 -5.59 7.10
C LEU A 57 3.97 -4.92 7.17
N SER A 58 4.72 -5.14 8.24
CA SER A 58 6.09 -4.62 8.41
C SER A 58 7.04 -5.15 7.34
N ILE A 59 6.94 -6.45 7.00
CA ILE A 59 7.71 -7.05 5.90
C ILE A 59 7.37 -6.38 4.57
N PHE A 60 6.08 -6.19 4.28
CA PHE A 60 5.66 -5.52 3.04
C PHE A 60 6.11 -4.06 2.96
N VAL A 61 6.03 -3.31 4.06
CA VAL A 61 6.54 -1.93 4.10
C VAL A 61 8.05 -1.92 3.85
N GLY A 62 8.81 -2.83 4.46
CA GLY A 62 10.24 -3.01 4.19
C GLY A 62 10.54 -3.30 2.72
N ALA A 63 9.79 -4.23 2.10
CA ALA A 63 9.93 -4.55 0.69
C ALA A 63 9.65 -3.34 -0.22
N VAL A 64 8.62 -2.54 0.07
CA VAL A 64 8.31 -1.32 -0.69
C VAL A 64 9.42 -0.28 -0.56
N ILE A 65 10.02 -0.14 0.63
CA ILE A 65 11.18 0.74 0.84
C ILE A 65 12.34 0.28 -0.03
N THR A 66 12.70 -1.02 0.00
CA THR A 66 13.78 -1.59 -0.82
C THR A 66 13.54 -1.39 -2.31
N VAL A 67 12.32 -1.63 -2.80
CA VAL A 67 11.97 -1.40 -4.21
C VAL A 67 12.12 0.08 -4.56
N ALA A 68 11.71 0.98 -3.67
CA ALA A 68 11.85 2.42 -3.88
C ALA A 68 13.32 2.86 -3.90
N THR A 69 14.17 2.34 -3.02
CA THR A 69 15.62 2.63 -3.04
C THR A 69 16.28 2.08 -4.30
N VAL A 70 15.95 0.86 -4.72
CA VAL A 70 16.45 0.27 -5.98
C VAL A 70 16.02 1.12 -7.18
N LEU A 71 14.76 1.57 -7.23
CA LEU A 71 14.29 2.48 -8.26
C LEU A 71 15.08 3.78 -8.30
N ILE A 72 15.45 4.32 -7.14
CA ILE A 72 16.20 5.57 -7.05
C ILE A 72 17.67 5.37 -7.40
N SER A 73 18.29 4.25 -6.97
CA SER A 73 19.73 3.97 -7.17
C SER A 73 20.06 3.46 -8.56
N MET A 74 19.19 2.64 -9.17
CA MET A 74 19.38 2.06 -10.51
C MET A 74 18.87 2.96 -11.62
N CYS A 75 18.02 3.96 -11.32
CA CYS A 75 17.63 4.95 -12.32
C CYS A 75 18.83 5.85 -12.65
N ASP A 76 19.53 5.48 -13.72
CA ASP A 76 20.57 6.29 -14.33
C ASP A 76 20.03 7.69 -14.70
N LYS A 77 20.92 8.70 -14.84
CA LYS A 77 20.55 10.08 -15.22
C LYS A 77 19.65 10.12 -16.47
N ARG A 78 19.73 9.10 -17.36
CA ARG A 78 18.86 8.90 -18.53
C ARG A 78 17.41 8.55 -18.19
N ILE A 79 17.15 7.57 -17.33
CA ILE A 79 15.78 7.20 -16.92
C ILE A 79 15.17 8.34 -16.09
N LEU A 80 15.96 8.97 -15.22
CA LEU A 80 15.50 10.14 -14.48
C LEU A 80 15.14 11.31 -15.41
N LYS A 81 15.90 11.52 -16.51
CA LYS A 81 15.58 12.47 -17.60
C LYS A 81 14.30 12.10 -18.33
N LEU A 82 14.07 10.83 -18.66
CA LEU A 82 12.82 10.34 -19.28
C LEU A 82 11.61 10.59 -18.36
N ILE A 83 11.72 10.27 -17.08
CA ILE A 83 10.64 10.52 -16.11
C ILE A 83 10.45 12.04 -15.90
N LYS A 84 11.53 12.85 -15.94
CA LYS A 84 11.48 14.33 -15.92
C LYS A 84 10.74 14.88 -17.15
N LYS A 85 11.00 14.31 -18.34
CA LYS A 85 10.34 14.67 -19.61
C LYS A 85 8.83 14.46 -19.57
N TYR A 86 8.35 13.48 -18.79
CA TYR A 86 6.91 13.24 -18.58
C TYR A 86 6.32 13.96 -17.35
N ASN A 87 7.07 14.82 -16.66
CA ASN A 87 6.63 15.56 -15.46
C ASN A 87 6.08 14.68 -14.31
N LYS A 88 6.35 13.36 -14.33
CA LYS A 88 5.79 12.37 -13.40
C LYS A 88 6.74 12.01 -12.25
N VAL A 89 7.97 12.54 -12.22
CA VAL A 89 8.95 12.28 -11.12
C VAL A 89 8.36 12.67 -9.77
N LYS A 90 7.77 13.87 -9.69
CA LYS A 90 7.12 14.37 -8.47
C LYS A 90 5.97 13.47 -8.03
N TYR A 91 5.22 12.88 -8.97
CA TYR A 91 4.12 11.96 -8.67
C TYR A 91 4.62 10.59 -8.18
N LEU A 92 5.72 10.08 -8.74
CA LEU A 92 6.36 8.85 -8.30
C LEU A 92 6.87 8.99 -6.85
N ILE A 93 7.71 9.99 -6.59
CA ILE A 93 8.27 10.26 -5.26
C ILE A 93 7.14 10.52 -4.25
N SER A 94 6.12 11.30 -4.63
CA SER A 94 4.95 11.51 -3.77
C SER A 94 4.19 10.21 -3.50
N SER A 95 4.07 9.31 -4.47
CA SER A 95 3.38 8.03 -4.28
C SER A 95 4.17 7.09 -3.37
N ILE A 96 5.51 7.06 -3.49
CA ILE A 96 6.41 6.33 -2.58
C ILE A 96 6.25 6.88 -1.15
N LYS A 97 6.35 8.19 -0.98
CA LYS A 97 6.22 8.84 0.33
C LYS A 97 4.86 8.54 0.97
N ILE A 98 3.77 8.59 0.20
CA ILE A 98 2.43 8.26 0.69
C ILE A 98 2.34 6.78 1.07
N ALA A 99 2.88 5.86 0.26
CA ALA A 99 2.86 4.43 0.57
C ALA A 99 3.62 4.14 1.88
N ILE A 100 4.85 4.62 2.02
CA ILE A 100 5.66 4.40 3.23
C ILE A 100 4.97 5.03 4.46
N SER A 101 4.53 6.29 4.34
CA SER A 101 3.88 6.99 5.45
C SER A 101 2.58 6.30 5.88
N THR A 102 1.73 5.87 4.94
CA THR A 102 0.48 5.16 5.28
C THR A 102 0.74 3.78 5.87
N GLY A 103 1.75 3.04 5.39
CA GLY A 103 2.16 1.76 5.95
C GLY A 103 2.64 1.87 7.40
N ILE A 104 3.56 2.81 7.69
CA ILE A 104 4.06 3.06 9.05
C ILE A 104 2.92 3.50 9.98
N LEU A 105 2.07 4.42 9.54
CA LEU A 105 0.95 4.91 10.34
C LEU A 105 -0.05 3.79 10.67
N THR A 106 -0.25 2.86 9.74
CA THR A 106 -1.07 1.67 9.98
C THR A 106 -0.46 0.77 11.05
N ILE A 107 0.85 0.49 10.97
CA ILE A 107 1.57 -0.33 11.96
C ILE A 107 1.42 0.30 13.36
N ILE A 108 1.58 1.61 13.47
CA ILE A 108 1.40 2.33 14.74
C ILE A 108 -0.03 2.16 15.28
N PHE A 109 -1.06 2.36 14.44
CA PHE A 109 -2.45 2.18 14.89
C PHE A 109 -2.75 0.75 15.32
N LEU A 110 -2.27 -0.25 14.58
CA LEU A 110 -2.42 -1.66 14.96
C LEU A 110 -1.66 -1.97 16.26
N ALA A 111 -0.47 -1.41 16.46
CA ALA A 111 0.31 -1.55 17.69
C ALA A 111 -0.41 -0.92 18.90
N ILE A 112 -1.07 0.23 18.72
CA ILE A 112 -1.90 0.85 19.77
C ILE A 112 -3.08 -0.07 20.15
N ILE A 113 -3.74 -0.67 19.16
CA ILE A 113 -4.81 -1.66 19.40
C ILE A 113 -4.24 -2.89 20.13
N TYR A 114 -3.06 -3.36 19.73
CA TYR A 114 -2.37 -4.51 20.31
C TYR A 114 -1.93 -4.28 21.75
N SER A 115 -1.41 -3.09 22.06
CA SER A 115 -0.97 -2.70 23.40
C SER A 115 -2.09 -2.75 24.44
N ASN A 116 -3.32 -3.01 24.00
CA ASN A 116 -4.52 -3.01 24.82
C ASN A 116 -4.55 -1.77 25.70
N CYS A 117 -4.16 -0.61 25.13
CA CYS A 117 -4.41 0.68 25.76
C CYS A 117 -5.85 0.64 26.23
N ASP A 118 -6.05 0.94 27.50
CA ASP A 118 -7.23 0.61 28.30
C ASP A 118 -8.45 1.44 27.85
N PHE A 119 -8.81 1.28 26.57
CA PHE A 119 -9.98 1.83 25.95
C PHE A 119 -11.13 0.97 26.47
N LYS A 120 -11.60 1.30 27.67
CA LYS A 120 -12.90 0.84 28.21
C LYS A 120 -14.05 1.02 27.21
N ILE A 121 -13.84 1.81 26.17
CA ILE A 121 -14.81 2.17 25.14
C ILE A 121 -14.54 1.37 23.85
N ILE A 122 -15.36 0.34 23.61
CA ILE A 122 -15.36 -0.50 22.40
C ILE A 122 -15.40 0.33 21.10
N TYR A 123 -16.12 1.46 21.12
CA TYR A 123 -16.25 2.37 19.99
C TYR A 123 -14.91 2.95 19.52
N ILE A 124 -13.98 3.24 20.43
CA ILE A 124 -12.65 3.78 20.07
C ILE A 124 -11.86 2.71 19.32
N ARG A 125 -11.90 1.45 19.78
CA ARG A 125 -11.22 0.33 19.12
C ARG A 125 -11.76 0.08 17.72
N LEU A 126 -13.08 0.10 17.55
CA LEU A 126 -13.72 -0.01 16.23
C LEU A 126 -13.34 1.16 15.30
N CYS A 127 -13.30 2.39 15.82
CA CYS A 127 -12.88 3.55 15.05
C CYS A 127 -11.41 3.43 14.59
N LEU A 128 -10.51 3.02 15.49
CA LEU A 128 -9.11 2.78 15.17
C LEU A 128 -8.92 1.67 14.14
N LEU A 129 -9.66 0.56 14.26
CA LEU A 129 -9.66 -0.53 13.26
C LEU A 129 -10.18 -0.06 11.90
N TYR A 130 -11.22 0.77 11.88
CA TYR A 130 -11.74 1.34 10.65
C TYR A 130 -10.70 2.24 9.95
N ILE A 131 -10.04 3.12 10.71
CA ILE A 131 -9.00 4.01 10.21
C ILE A 131 -7.80 3.21 9.70
N SER A 132 -7.34 2.21 10.47
CA SER A 132 -6.20 1.37 10.06
C SER A 132 -6.53 0.57 8.79
N GLY A 133 -7.73 0.00 8.68
CA GLY A 133 -8.19 -0.69 7.47
C GLY A 133 -8.22 0.23 6.24
N PHE A 134 -8.68 1.47 6.40
CA PHE A 134 -8.67 2.46 5.32
C PHE A 134 -7.24 2.81 4.87
N LEU A 135 -6.30 2.92 5.81
CA LEU A 135 -4.90 3.18 5.50
C LEU A 135 -4.24 1.98 4.79
N ILE A 136 -4.53 0.74 5.19
CA ILE A 136 -4.10 -0.48 4.49
C ILE A 136 -4.58 -0.44 3.04
N TYR A 137 -5.84 -0.08 2.80
CA TYR A 137 -6.38 0.00 1.45
C TYR A 137 -5.65 1.04 0.59
N ILE A 138 -5.33 2.21 1.16
CA ILE A 138 -4.50 3.22 0.46
C ILE A 138 -3.11 2.66 0.18
N PHE A 139 -2.48 2.02 1.17
CA PHE A 139 -1.17 1.41 1.06
C PHE A 139 -1.13 0.40 -0.10
N ILE A 140 -2.03 -0.57 -0.14
CA ILE A 140 -2.10 -1.59 -1.19
C ILE A 140 -2.25 -0.95 -2.58
N LYS A 141 -3.16 0.00 -2.75
CA LYS A 141 -3.34 0.68 -4.05
C LYS A 141 -2.10 1.42 -4.52
N ARG A 142 -1.38 2.07 -3.60
CA ARG A 142 -0.15 2.79 -3.93
C ARG A 142 1.01 1.83 -4.22
N SER A 143 1.14 0.77 -3.45
CA SER A 143 2.15 -0.27 -3.65
C SER A 143 1.94 -1.00 -4.99
N MET A 144 0.72 -1.36 -5.36
CA MET A 144 0.42 -1.93 -6.69
C MET A 144 0.80 -1.00 -7.83
N LEU A 145 0.55 0.31 -7.69
CA LEU A 145 0.95 1.30 -8.69
C LEU A 145 2.48 1.32 -8.86
N LEU A 146 3.23 1.28 -7.74
CA LEU A 146 4.68 1.27 -7.77
C LEU A 146 5.22 0.00 -8.44
N ILE A 147 4.72 -1.18 -8.06
CA ILE A 147 5.12 -2.46 -8.65
C ILE A 147 4.86 -2.45 -10.16
N ASN A 148 3.69 -1.99 -10.61
CA ASN A 148 3.37 -1.88 -12.03
C ASN A 148 4.30 -0.92 -12.78
N LEU A 149 4.77 0.15 -12.13
CA LEU A 149 5.76 1.05 -12.74
C LEU A 149 7.13 0.39 -12.85
N VAL A 150 7.57 -0.35 -11.83
CA VAL A 150 8.83 -1.11 -11.86
C VAL A 150 8.82 -2.12 -13.00
N ILE A 151 7.76 -2.93 -13.10
CA ILE A 151 7.62 -3.94 -14.17
C ILE A 151 7.66 -3.29 -15.55
N LYS A 152 6.96 -2.16 -15.74
CA LYS A 152 6.98 -1.43 -17.01
C LYS A 152 8.35 -0.84 -17.34
N LEU A 153 9.09 -0.35 -16.35
CA LEU A 153 10.44 0.17 -16.55
C LEU A 153 11.41 -0.95 -16.93
N LEU A 154 11.34 -2.09 -16.23
CA LEU A 154 12.15 -3.28 -16.55
C LEU A 154 11.85 -3.78 -17.96
N ASN A 155 10.58 -3.95 -18.32
CA ASN A 155 10.22 -4.36 -19.67
C ASN A 155 10.73 -3.36 -20.71
N ASN A 156 10.57 -2.05 -20.49
CA ASN A 156 11.05 -1.04 -21.43
C ASN A 156 12.57 -0.97 -21.55
N SER A 157 13.35 -1.35 -20.53
CA SER A 157 14.80 -1.47 -20.66
C SER A 157 15.21 -2.69 -21.49
N PHE A 158 14.54 -3.83 -21.33
CA PHE A 158 14.88 -5.04 -22.09
C PHE A 158 14.49 -4.98 -23.58
N TYR A 159 13.48 -4.17 -23.95
CA TYR A 159 13.00 -4.09 -25.34
C TYR A 159 13.56 -2.90 -26.16
N ASN A 160 14.31 -1.97 -25.57
CA ASN A 160 14.83 -0.78 -26.29
C ASN A 160 16.34 -0.82 -26.60
N ASP A 161 17.07 -1.87 -26.22
CA ASP A 161 18.52 -1.95 -26.47
C ASP A 161 18.88 -2.32 -27.93
N ASP A 162 17.94 -2.79 -28.75
CA ASP A 162 18.24 -3.15 -30.15
C ASP A 162 18.22 -1.97 -31.15
N THR A 163 17.91 -0.74 -30.72
CA THR A 163 17.74 0.40 -31.68
C THR A 163 18.73 1.54 -31.52
N LEU A 164 19.54 1.57 -30.45
CA LEU A 164 20.43 2.71 -30.17
C LEU A 164 21.90 2.51 -30.59
N GLU A 165 22.33 1.31 -30.98
CA GLU A 165 23.71 1.08 -31.41
C GLU A 165 23.97 1.33 -32.91
N GLN A 166 22.94 1.49 -33.75
CA GLN A 166 23.14 1.67 -35.20
C GLN A 166 23.35 3.11 -35.66
N GLU A 167 22.94 4.14 -34.90
CA GLU A 167 23.10 5.53 -35.35
C GLU A 167 24.51 6.10 -35.20
N VAL A 168 25.37 5.53 -34.35
CA VAL A 168 26.72 6.09 -34.10
C VAL A 168 27.74 5.63 -35.14
N LYS A 169 27.60 4.44 -35.74
CA LYS A 169 28.58 3.93 -36.71
C LYS A 169 28.46 4.51 -38.13
N LEU A 170 27.39 5.25 -38.44
CA LEU A 170 27.17 5.82 -39.78
C LEU A 170 27.66 7.27 -39.93
N LYS A 171 28.04 7.95 -38.84
CA LYS A 171 28.51 9.35 -38.89
C LYS A 171 30.03 9.53 -38.99
N ASP A 172 30.82 8.48 -38.84
CA ASP A 172 32.29 8.55 -38.90
C ASP A 172 32.86 8.15 -40.29
N LYS A 173 32.03 8.10 -41.34
CA LYS A 173 32.44 7.69 -42.69
C LYS A 173 31.99 8.61 -43.84
N GLN A 174 31.70 9.87 -43.58
CA GLN A 174 31.56 10.90 -44.62
C GLN A 174 32.42 12.10 -44.27
#